data_AF-M4YLV4-F1
#
_entry.id   AF-M4YLV4-F1
#
_cell.length_a   1.000
_cell.length_b   1.000
_cell.length_c   1.000
_cell.angle_alpha   90.00
_cell.angle_beta   90.00
_cell.angle_gamma   90.00
#
_symmetry.space_group_name_H-M   'P 1'
#
loop_
_entity.id
_entity.type
_entity.pdbx_description
1 polymer ?
#
loop_
_entity_poly.entity_id
_entity_poly.type
_entity_poly.pdbx_seq_one_letter_code
_entity_poly.pdbx_strand_id
1 'polypeptide(L)'
;MKTVRLSDPTEDLHDCVSRRYLYDTVINGKVTLLMVILPIIVAVAAFLRVDGLDDLDSIGSFGMVVVLVFYPVECLVISSVAYCMYNRLRDHSIRDDRWREDLIRIAESRGARTSPMKSIDAKCRKEGGFVWIAVIRLLLILITVYVIWVFFFFIPEYYDDPSIFRLGFDGFGGSSSVFIFGGWAVCTLIVLLSILKILIYPHWHESRQGEFTREFQKAMGEKGLNVPRMNAKSGTDVAIDIILTIVTLGLFLVFLAFDSMNAHIKKQWTFEQELVEVLEGKRTVVKEDKGMVRSLFDRVMPSPRVVRRDVVSCRMPSGLLIAELFFLVVCAVNMLRLFGIACDIYDRPDYYSIPLDGFFPADMDFYDAMARVLMTFFYILNLVLIVYSMAGIPSRKPAAWKKVTFSCITFAALSVLGAFAFSSGKYISMFEIGPAVSIALAIAVIGVMLFSSEIRKFYTPFGEEVPPTSVWAKSIITGGLFDRKDRD
;
A
#
# COMPACT_ATOMS: atom_id res chain seq x y z
N MET A 1 10.84 -21.11 37.06
CA MET A 1 9.53 -21.40 36.43
C MET A 1 8.68 -20.13 36.48
N LYS A 2 8.42 -19.47 35.34
CA LYS A 2 7.39 -18.43 35.28
C LYS A 2 6.04 -19.14 35.30
N THR A 3 5.24 -18.89 36.32
CA THR A 3 3.82 -19.22 36.33
C THR A 3 3.16 -18.42 35.21
N VAL A 4 2.97 -19.05 34.05
CA VAL A 4 2.11 -18.50 32.99
C VAL A 4 0.70 -18.57 33.54
N ARG A 5 0.20 -17.45 34.08
CA ARG A 5 -1.24 -17.31 34.30
C ARG A 5 -1.86 -17.40 32.90
N LEU A 6 -2.64 -18.44 32.65
CA LEU A 6 -3.53 -18.48 31.50
C LEU A 6 -4.51 -17.31 31.70
N SER A 7 -4.41 -16.31 30.83
CA SER A 7 -5.35 -15.18 30.81
C SER A 7 -6.76 -15.68 30.53
N ASP A 8 -7.77 -14.90 30.95
CA ASP A 8 -9.16 -15.20 30.63
C ASP A 8 -9.33 -15.13 29.10
N PRO A 9 -9.79 -16.20 28.42
CA PRO A 9 -10.00 -16.19 26.97
C PRO A 9 -10.92 -15.07 26.48
N THR A 10 -11.82 -14.58 27.34
CA THR A 10 -12.72 -13.46 27.04
C THR A 10 -11.98 -12.12 27.04
N GLU A 11 -11.03 -11.95 27.95
CA GLU A 11 -10.15 -10.78 28.01
C GLU A 11 -9.20 -10.75 26.81
N ASP A 12 -8.61 -11.90 26.46
CA ASP A 12 -7.79 -12.08 25.24
C ASP A 12 -8.60 -11.70 23.98
N LEU A 13 -9.84 -12.18 23.87
CA LEU A 13 -10.72 -11.84 22.74
C LEU A 13 -11.03 -10.34 22.69
N HIS A 14 -11.36 -9.74 23.84
CA HIS A 14 -11.65 -8.31 23.93
C HIS A 14 -10.42 -7.48 23.52
N ASP A 15 -9.22 -7.86 23.96
CA ASP A 15 -7.97 -7.22 23.55
C ASP A 15 -7.75 -7.36 22.03
N CYS A 16 -7.92 -8.57 21.49
CA CYS A 16 -7.82 -8.85 20.05
C CYS A 16 -8.78 -7.98 19.21
N VAL A 17 -10.04 -7.84 19.63
CA VAL A 17 -11.06 -7.03 18.93
C VAL A 17 -10.83 -5.53 19.10
N SER A 18 -10.47 -5.07 20.30
CA SER A 18 -10.24 -3.65 20.59
C SER A 18 -8.98 -3.11 19.89
N ARG A 19 -7.94 -3.93 19.75
CA ARG A 19 -6.68 -3.60 19.06
C ARG A 19 -6.72 -3.80 17.56
N ARG A 20 -7.87 -4.12 16.98
CA ARG A 20 -8.01 -4.42 15.54
C ARG A 20 -7.45 -3.33 14.62
N TYR A 21 -7.59 -2.06 14.98
CA TYR A 21 -7.05 -0.91 14.22
C TYR A 21 -5.51 -0.92 14.10
N LEU A 22 -4.81 -1.70 14.93
CA LEU A 22 -3.36 -1.89 14.84
C LEU A 22 -2.95 -2.86 13.73
N TYR A 23 -3.86 -3.70 13.24
CA TYR A 23 -3.59 -4.74 12.24
C TYR A 23 -4.34 -4.45 10.94
N ASP A 24 -5.62 -4.13 11.06
CA ASP A 24 -6.52 -3.81 9.97
C ASP A 24 -6.44 -2.34 9.62
N THR A 25 -6.28 -2.07 8.33
CA THR A 25 -5.98 -0.73 7.86
C THR A 25 -6.89 -0.40 6.70
N VAL A 26 -7.66 0.67 6.86
CA VAL A 26 -8.48 1.21 5.78
C VAL A 26 -7.55 1.95 4.83
N ILE A 27 -7.66 1.73 3.52
CA ILE A 27 -7.03 2.57 2.51
C ILE A 27 -8.04 3.59 2.00
N ASN A 28 -7.59 4.80 1.77
CA ASN A 28 -8.36 5.80 1.05
C ASN A 28 -8.38 5.44 -0.44
N GLY A 29 -9.40 4.70 -0.87
CA GLY A 29 -9.51 4.21 -2.25
C GLY A 29 -9.46 5.32 -3.30
N LYS A 30 -9.94 6.53 -2.98
CA LYS A 30 -9.88 7.69 -3.89
C LYS A 30 -8.44 8.17 -4.10
N VAL A 31 -7.68 8.29 -3.01
CA VAL A 31 -6.28 8.73 -3.07
C VAL A 31 -5.42 7.67 -3.72
N THR A 32 -5.69 6.39 -3.48
CA THR A 32 -4.96 5.31 -4.17
C THR A 32 -5.30 5.25 -5.66
N LEU A 33 -6.55 5.42 -6.05
CA LEU A 33 -6.92 5.54 -7.46
C LEU A 33 -6.18 6.72 -8.11
N LEU A 34 -6.15 7.87 -7.44
CA LEU A 34 -5.40 9.04 -7.93
C LEU A 34 -3.90 8.74 -8.06
N MET A 35 -3.28 8.04 -7.10
CA MET A 35 -1.87 7.61 -7.22
C MET A 35 -1.62 6.72 -8.44
N VAL A 36 -2.54 5.80 -8.73
CA VAL A 36 -2.39 4.87 -9.85
C VAL A 36 -2.58 5.57 -11.19
N ILE A 37 -3.49 6.55 -11.28
CA ILE A 37 -3.73 7.33 -12.51
C ILE A 37 -2.70 8.48 -12.66
N LEU A 38 -2.00 8.85 -11.59
CA LEU A 38 -1.03 9.94 -11.59
C LEU A 38 0.06 9.81 -12.67
N PRO A 39 0.70 8.64 -12.90
CA PRO A 39 1.63 8.46 -14.00
C PRO A 39 1.04 8.86 -15.36
N ILE A 40 -0.22 8.48 -15.64
CA ILE A 40 -0.91 8.83 -16.89
C ILE A 40 -1.14 10.33 -16.98
N ILE A 41 -1.62 10.96 -15.90
CA ILE A 41 -1.84 12.43 -15.87
C ILE A 41 -0.51 13.16 -16.10
N VAL A 42 0.56 12.71 -15.46
CA VAL A 42 1.89 13.30 -15.60
C VAL A 42 2.44 13.08 -17.00
N ALA A 43 2.26 11.89 -17.58
CA ALA A 43 2.65 11.57 -18.95
C ALA A 43 1.96 12.50 -19.96
N VAL A 44 0.64 12.68 -19.83
CA VAL A 44 -0.13 13.59 -20.68
C VAL A 44 0.32 15.04 -20.49
N ALA A 45 0.55 15.48 -19.24
CA ALA A 45 1.03 16.83 -18.98
C ALA A 45 2.43 17.07 -19.55
N ALA A 46 3.33 16.08 -19.46
CA ALA A 46 4.66 16.12 -20.05
C ALA A 46 4.57 16.18 -21.59
N PHE A 47 3.71 15.36 -22.20
CA PHE A 47 3.41 15.39 -23.63
C PHE A 47 2.98 16.77 -24.10
N LEU A 48 1.94 17.34 -23.46
CA LEU A 48 1.44 18.67 -23.81
C LEU A 48 2.46 19.80 -23.58
N ARG A 49 3.42 19.62 -22.67
CA ARG A 49 4.44 20.64 -22.38
C ARG A 49 5.61 20.58 -23.35
N VAL A 50 5.96 19.39 -23.82
CA VAL A 50 7.08 19.16 -24.74
C VAL A 50 6.69 19.36 -26.20
N ASP A 51 5.43 19.13 -26.60
CA ASP A 51 4.93 19.53 -27.93
C ASP A 51 5.00 21.07 -28.16
N GLY A 52 5.23 21.86 -27.12
CA GLY A 52 5.53 23.30 -27.21
C GLY A 52 7.03 23.64 -27.23
N LEU A 53 7.91 22.63 -27.28
CA LEU A 53 9.36 22.74 -27.38
C LEU A 53 9.77 22.04 -28.69
N ASP A 54 10.07 22.82 -29.73
CA ASP A 54 10.38 22.38 -31.11
C ASP A 54 11.64 21.48 -31.25
N ASP A 55 12.17 20.89 -30.17
CA ASP A 55 13.51 20.27 -30.08
C ASP A 55 13.51 18.72 -30.05
N LEU A 56 12.36 18.04 -30.08
CA LEU A 56 12.28 16.58 -30.22
C LEU A 56 11.76 16.25 -31.62
N ASP A 57 12.69 16.07 -32.56
CA ASP A 57 12.49 16.03 -34.02
C ASP A 57 11.49 14.98 -34.56
N SER A 58 10.87 14.14 -33.71
CA SER A 58 9.68 13.38 -34.11
C SER A 58 8.74 13.02 -32.94
N ILE A 59 7.43 13.16 -33.16
CA ILE A 59 6.35 12.68 -32.29
C ILE A 59 6.52 11.17 -31.95
N GLY A 60 7.14 10.40 -32.86
CA GLY A 60 7.43 8.97 -32.66
C GLY A 60 8.49 8.71 -31.58
N SER A 61 9.58 9.47 -31.58
CA SER A 61 10.64 9.40 -30.56
C SER A 61 10.12 9.79 -29.17
N PHE A 62 9.29 10.83 -29.11
CA PHE A 62 8.67 11.27 -27.86
C PHE A 62 7.70 10.24 -27.28
N GLY A 63 6.82 9.68 -28.12
CA GLY A 63 5.90 8.63 -27.74
C GLY A 63 6.63 7.41 -27.16
N MET A 64 7.78 7.06 -27.71
CA MET A 64 8.62 5.99 -27.18
C MET A 64 9.20 6.32 -25.80
N VAL A 65 9.72 7.53 -25.56
CA VAL A 65 10.22 7.94 -24.23
C VAL A 65 9.10 7.91 -23.19
N VAL A 66 7.91 8.39 -23.54
CA VAL A 66 6.74 8.37 -22.66
C VAL A 66 6.37 6.93 -22.28
N VAL A 67 6.29 6.03 -23.25
CA VAL A 67 5.94 4.63 -22.96
C VAL A 67 7.07 3.93 -22.20
N LEU A 68 8.34 4.13 -22.57
CA LEU A 68 9.49 3.49 -21.91
C LEU A 68 9.67 3.93 -20.44
N VAL A 69 9.25 5.13 -20.07
CA VAL A 69 9.40 5.65 -18.71
C VAL A 69 8.12 5.48 -17.89
N PHE A 70 6.99 5.96 -18.39
CA PHE A 70 5.78 6.04 -17.56
C PHE A 70 5.12 4.69 -17.36
N TYR A 71 5.21 3.78 -18.32
CA TYR A 71 4.60 2.45 -18.16
C TYR A 71 5.32 1.60 -17.09
N PRO A 72 6.66 1.49 -17.07
CA PRO A 72 7.36 0.81 -15.97
C PRO A 72 7.16 1.51 -14.61
N VAL A 73 7.10 2.85 -14.58
CA VAL A 73 6.78 3.62 -13.37
C VAL A 73 5.36 3.32 -12.88
N GLU A 74 4.38 3.22 -13.78
CA GLU A 74 3.01 2.84 -13.46
C GLU A 74 2.94 1.42 -12.90
N CYS A 75 3.62 0.45 -13.54
CA CYS A 75 3.74 -0.92 -13.03
C CYS A 75 4.34 -0.95 -11.63
N LEU A 76 5.38 -0.14 -11.37
CA LEU A 76 6.01 -0.02 -10.07
C LEU A 76 5.05 0.55 -9.01
N VAL A 77 4.29 1.60 -9.35
CA VAL A 77 3.29 2.20 -8.44
C VAL A 77 2.20 1.19 -8.12
N ILE A 78 1.61 0.55 -9.13
CA ILE A 78 0.57 -0.47 -8.93
C ILE A 78 1.09 -1.64 -8.11
N SER A 79 2.30 -2.13 -8.41
CA SER A 79 2.92 -3.23 -7.66
C SER A 79 3.20 -2.84 -6.21
N SER A 80 3.62 -1.60 -5.95
CA SER A 80 3.87 -1.08 -4.61
C SER A 80 2.58 -0.98 -3.80
N VAL A 81 1.51 -0.53 -4.46
CA VAL A 81 0.16 -0.51 -3.90
C VAL A 81 -0.33 -1.93 -3.59
N ALA A 82 -0.21 -2.87 -4.54
CA ALA A 82 -0.58 -4.27 -4.35
C ALA A 82 0.21 -4.92 -3.21
N TYR A 83 1.51 -4.64 -3.10
CA TYR A 83 2.35 -5.06 -1.98
C TYR A 83 1.86 -4.51 -0.64
N CYS A 84 1.46 -3.23 -0.59
CA CYS A 84 0.84 -2.65 0.60
C CYS A 84 -0.42 -3.42 1.00
N MET A 85 -1.29 -3.73 0.03
CA MET A 85 -2.52 -4.48 0.27
C MET A 85 -2.22 -5.89 0.77
N TYR A 86 -1.31 -6.60 0.13
CA TYR A 86 -1.02 -7.98 0.47
C TYR A 86 -0.44 -8.11 1.88
N ASN A 87 0.45 -7.21 2.29
CA ASN A 87 0.92 -7.18 3.68
C ASN A 87 -0.24 -7.00 4.68
N ARG A 88 -1.28 -6.25 4.31
CA ARG A 88 -2.48 -6.10 5.15
C ARG A 88 -3.30 -7.37 5.21
N LEU A 89 -3.52 -8.04 4.08
CA LEU A 89 -4.21 -9.33 4.06
C LEU A 89 -3.50 -10.33 4.98
N ARG A 90 -2.16 -10.30 4.99
CA ARG A 90 -1.37 -11.08 5.93
C ARG A 90 -1.57 -10.68 7.38
N ASP A 91 -1.37 -9.40 7.72
CA ASP A 91 -1.55 -8.90 9.10
C ASP A 91 -2.96 -9.23 9.62
N HIS A 92 -3.97 -9.04 8.75
CA HIS A 92 -5.37 -9.35 9.00
C HIS A 92 -5.57 -10.85 9.28
N SER A 93 -5.07 -11.72 8.41
CA SER A 93 -5.19 -13.17 8.58
C SER A 93 -4.49 -13.69 9.83
N ILE A 94 -3.30 -13.17 10.17
CA ILE A 94 -2.58 -13.57 11.39
C ILE A 94 -3.39 -13.21 12.63
N ARG A 95 -4.02 -12.04 12.64
CA ARG A 95 -4.91 -11.63 13.74
C ARG A 95 -6.16 -12.49 13.79
N ASP A 96 -6.72 -12.82 12.64
CA ASP A 96 -7.86 -13.71 12.51
C ASP A 96 -7.57 -15.14 13.01
N ASP A 97 -6.34 -15.63 12.83
CA ASP A 97 -5.88 -16.90 13.42
C ASP A 97 -5.96 -16.83 14.96
N ARG A 98 -5.46 -15.75 15.58
CA ARG A 98 -5.57 -15.52 17.04
C ARG A 98 -7.04 -15.43 17.48
N TRP A 99 -7.85 -14.63 16.77
CA TRP A 99 -9.28 -14.48 17.05
C TRP A 99 -10.03 -15.82 17.04
N ARG A 100 -9.75 -16.71 16.07
CA ARG A 100 -10.37 -18.04 16.02
C ARG A 100 -9.87 -18.94 17.15
N GLU A 101 -8.60 -18.87 17.53
CA GLU A 101 -8.08 -19.57 18.72
C GLU A 101 -8.82 -19.13 19.98
N ASP A 102 -9.03 -17.83 20.18
CA ASP A 102 -9.72 -17.29 21.34
C ASP A 102 -11.16 -17.81 21.43
N LEU A 103 -11.88 -17.83 20.30
CA LEU A 103 -13.23 -18.38 20.24
C LEU A 103 -13.26 -19.90 20.53
N ILE A 104 -12.27 -20.65 20.05
CA ILE A 104 -12.11 -22.07 20.40
C ILE A 104 -11.89 -22.21 21.90
N ARG A 105 -10.99 -21.42 22.50
CA ARG A 105 -10.69 -21.43 23.94
C ARG A 105 -11.93 -21.09 24.78
N ILE A 106 -12.72 -20.11 24.35
CA ILE A 106 -13.99 -19.75 25.01
C ILE A 106 -14.98 -20.91 24.93
N ALA A 107 -15.16 -21.53 23.78
CA ALA A 107 -16.03 -22.70 23.62
C ALA A 107 -15.59 -23.87 24.51
N GLU A 108 -14.27 -24.13 24.60
CA GLU A 108 -13.69 -25.17 25.48
C GLU A 108 -13.91 -24.87 26.96
N SER A 109 -13.69 -23.62 27.38
CA SER A 109 -13.91 -23.19 28.77
C SER A 109 -15.37 -23.40 29.23
N ARG A 110 -16.31 -23.40 28.28
CA ARG A 110 -17.74 -23.66 28.48
C ARG A 110 -18.12 -25.13 28.20
N GLY A 111 -17.14 -26.00 27.98
CA GLY A 111 -17.31 -27.43 27.77
C GLY A 111 -17.97 -27.82 26.45
N ALA A 112 -17.92 -26.96 25.42
CA ALA A 112 -18.49 -27.24 24.11
C ALA A 112 -17.55 -28.08 23.23
N ARG A 113 -18.12 -28.78 22.24
CA ARG A 113 -17.33 -29.62 21.31
C ARG A 113 -16.66 -28.75 20.25
N THR A 114 -15.33 -28.63 20.28
CA THR A 114 -14.56 -27.76 19.38
C THR A 114 -13.83 -28.45 18.23
N SER A 115 -13.90 -29.78 18.12
CA SER A 115 -13.20 -30.52 17.05
C SER A 115 -13.51 -30.01 15.64
N PRO A 116 -14.78 -29.71 15.27
CA PRO A 116 -15.08 -29.14 13.96
C PRO A 116 -14.43 -27.77 13.75
N MET A 117 -14.47 -26.90 14.76
CA MET A 117 -13.84 -25.58 14.70
C MET A 117 -12.33 -25.66 14.51
N LYS A 118 -11.64 -26.55 15.25
CA LYS A 118 -10.20 -26.80 15.10
C LYS A 118 -9.83 -27.30 13.71
N SER A 119 -10.66 -28.17 13.12
CA SER A 119 -10.44 -28.65 11.75
C SER A 119 -10.54 -27.53 10.72
N ILE A 120 -11.53 -26.65 10.86
CA ILE A 120 -11.69 -25.48 9.99
C ILE A 120 -10.52 -24.51 10.17
N ASP A 121 -10.10 -24.23 11.40
CA ASP A 121 -8.97 -23.33 11.68
C ASP A 121 -7.66 -23.87 11.09
N ALA A 122 -7.37 -25.16 11.27
CA ALA A 122 -6.17 -25.79 10.68
C ALA A 122 -6.16 -25.70 9.15
N LYS A 123 -7.33 -25.85 8.52
CA LYS A 123 -7.50 -25.67 7.08
C LYS A 123 -7.24 -24.22 6.65
N CYS A 124 -7.77 -23.25 7.39
CA CYS A 124 -7.54 -21.82 7.13
C CYS A 124 -6.05 -21.46 7.21
N ARG A 125 -5.31 -21.96 8.23
CA ARG A 125 -3.86 -21.72 8.36
C ARG A 125 -3.04 -22.33 7.23
N LYS A 126 -3.38 -23.55 6.82
CA LYS A 126 -2.68 -24.25 5.73
C LYS A 126 -2.89 -23.54 4.38
N GLU A 127 -4.12 -23.08 4.13
CA GLU A 127 -4.48 -22.36 2.90
C GLU A 127 -4.02 -20.88 2.92
N GLY A 128 -3.84 -20.30 4.11
CA GLY A 128 -3.36 -18.93 4.33
C GLY A 128 -1.87 -18.69 4.09
N GLY A 129 -1.14 -19.65 3.51
CA GLY A 129 0.29 -19.51 3.23
C GLY A 129 0.62 -18.28 2.37
N PHE A 130 1.20 -17.25 2.96
CA PHE A 130 1.54 -15.98 2.30
C PHE A 130 2.82 -16.03 1.45
N VAL A 131 3.09 -17.16 0.79
CA VAL A 131 4.23 -17.32 -0.15
C VAL A 131 4.25 -16.21 -1.20
N TRP A 132 3.06 -15.73 -1.60
CA TRP A 132 2.92 -14.64 -2.55
C TRP A 132 3.51 -13.30 -2.07
N ILE A 133 3.75 -13.06 -0.78
CA ILE A 133 4.51 -11.86 -0.35
C ILE A 133 5.93 -11.93 -0.85
N ALA A 134 6.57 -13.09 -0.69
CA ALA A 134 7.93 -13.27 -1.15
C ALA A 134 7.99 -13.13 -2.67
N VAL A 135 6.98 -13.65 -3.37
CA VAL A 135 6.82 -13.46 -4.82
C VAL A 135 6.65 -11.98 -5.15
N ILE A 136 5.66 -11.26 -4.60
CA ILE A 136 5.44 -9.83 -4.87
C ILE A 136 6.67 -8.98 -4.52
N ARG A 137 7.42 -9.30 -3.45
CA ARG A 137 8.68 -8.62 -3.10
C ARG A 137 9.76 -8.85 -4.14
N LEU A 138 9.98 -10.11 -4.52
CA LEU A 138 10.94 -10.46 -5.56
C LEU A 138 10.57 -9.75 -6.87
N LEU A 139 9.28 -9.70 -7.19
CA LEU A 139 8.77 -9.02 -8.38
C LEU A 139 8.99 -7.51 -8.33
N LEU A 140 8.77 -6.84 -7.19
CA LEU A 140 9.11 -5.43 -7.03
C LEU A 140 10.60 -5.17 -7.27
N ILE A 141 11.47 -6.06 -6.78
CA ILE A 141 12.91 -5.98 -7.03
C ILE A 141 13.19 -6.16 -8.52
N LEU A 142 12.61 -7.16 -9.18
CA LEU A 142 12.79 -7.42 -10.61
C LEU A 142 12.29 -6.25 -11.48
N ILE A 143 11.13 -5.67 -11.16
CA ILE A 143 10.60 -4.48 -11.84
C ILE A 143 11.53 -3.29 -11.61
N THR A 144 12.02 -3.09 -10.40
CA THR A 144 12.97 -2.00 -10.10
C THR A 144 14.27 -2.16 -10.89
N VAL A 145 14.83 -3.37 -10.92
CA VAL A 145 16.02 -3.70 -11.72
C VAL A 145 15.74 -3.52 -13.20
N TYR A 146 14.57 -3.93 -13.69
CA TYR A 146 14.16 -3.75 -15.08
C TYR A 146 14.01 -2.27 -15.45
N VAL A 147 13.37 -1.45 -14.60
CA VAL A 147 13.28 0.00 -14.82
C VAL A 147 14.68 0.58 -14.93
N ILE A 148 15.56 0.30 -13.96
CA ILE A 148 16.95 0.77 -14.00
C ILE A 148 17.64 0.30 -15.29
N TRP A 149 17.48 -0.97 -15.68
CA TRP A 149 18.04 -1.53 -16.91
C TRP A 149 17.55 -0.82 -18.18
N VAL A 150 16.25 -0.53 -18.30
CA VAL A 150 15.68 0.23 -19.44
C VAL A 150 16.34 1.61 -19.56
N PHE A 151 16.56 2.30 -18.43
CA PHE A 151 17.23 3.60 -18.40
C PHE A 151 18.70 3.55 -18.84
N PHE A 152 19.36 2.40 -18.72
CA PHE A 152 20.79 2.22 -19.02
C PHE A 152 21.08 1.68 -20.41
N PHE A 153 20.36 0.65 -20.82
CA PHE A 153 20.77 -0.18 -21.95
C PHE A 153 19.98 0.09 -23.23
N PHE A 154 18.86 0.82 -23.15
CA PHE A 154 17.96 0.96 -24.30
C PHE A 154 18.04 2.31 -25.02
N ILE A 155 18.39 3.38 -24.32
CA ILE A 155 18.48 4.70 -24.96
C ILE A 155 19.64 4.79 -25.99
N PRO A 156 20.76 4.06 -25.86
CA PRO A 156 21.84 4.10 -26.87
C PRO A 156 21.59 3.27 -28.15
N GLU A 157 20.65 2.32 -28.17
CA GLU A 157 20.53 1.32 -29.25
C GLU A 157 19.91 1.86 -30.56
N TYR A 158 19.51 3.13 -30.58
CA TYR A 158 18.96 3.81 -31.76
C TYR A 158 20.04 4.39 -32.70
N TYR A 159 21.33 4.11 -32.45
CA TYR A 159 22.44 4.59 -33.26
C TYR A 159 23.07 3.47 -34.09
N ASP A 160 23.22 3.73 -35.39
CA ASP A 160 23.78 2.85 -36.43
C ASP A 160 25.29 2.52 -36.27
N ASP A 161 25.92 2.88 -35.15
CA ASP A 161 27.35 2.63 -34.93
C ASP A 161 27.59 1.32 -34.15
N PRO A 162 28.06 0.24 -34.80
CA PRO A 162 28.31 -1.06 -34.15
C PRO A 162 29.47 -1.05 -33.15
N SER A 163 30.23 0.05 -33.03
CA SER A 163 31.38 0.15 -32.13
C SER A 163 31.05 0.69 -30.73
N ILE A 164 29.85 1.25 -30.54
CA ILE A 164 29.39 1.83 -29.29
C ILE A 164 28.43 0.86 -28.60
N PHE A 165 28.93 0.20 -27.55
CA PHE A 165 28.14 -0.59 -26.58
C PHE A 165 27.11 -1.58 -27.17
N ARG A 166 27.55 -2.51 -28.04
CA ARG A 166 26.93 -3.84 -28.12
C ARG A 166 27.38 -4.72 -26.96
N LEU A 167 27.04 -4.35 -25.72
CA LEU A 167 27.32 -5.21 -24.57
C LEU A 167 26.29 -6.34 -24.54
N GLY A 168 26.50 -7.34 -25.41
CA GLY A 168 26.12 -8.72 -25.16
C GLY A 168 24.81 -9.25 -25.74
N PHE A 169 24.30 -8.75 -26.87
CA PHE A 169 23.15 -9.39 -27.54
C PHE A 169 23.35 -9.80 -29.00
N ASP A 170 24.52 -9.59 -29.60
CA ASP A 170 24.81 -10.15 -30.94
C ASP A 170 24.76 -11.70 -30.98
N GLY A 171 24.92 -12.36 -29.83
CA GLY A 171 24.76 -13.83 -29.71
C GLY A 171 23.32 -14.31 -29.49
N PHE A 172 22.40 -13.39 -29.17
CA PHE A 172 20.97 -13.65 -29.01
C PHE A 172 20.26 -12.89 -30.13
N GLY A 173 20.08 -13.51 -31.30
CA GLY A 173 19.44 -12.91 -32.47
C GLY A 173 17.95 -12.53 -32.32
N GLY A 174 17.51 -12.13 -31.13
CA GLY A 174 16.21 -11.53 -30.86
C GLY A 174 16.35 -10.02 -30.73
N SER A 175 15.53 -9.29 -31.49
CA SER A 175 15.46 -7.83 -31.43
C SER A 175 15.20 -7.38 -29.98
N SER A 176 15.87 -6.32 -29.53
CA SER A 176 15.71 -5.73 -28.20
C SER A 176 14.26 -5.33 -27.85
N SER A 177 13.43 -5.14 -28.88
CA SER A 177 11.97 -5.07 -28.77
C SER A 177 11.35 -6.28 -28.07
N VAL A 178 11.87 -7.51 -28.23
CA VAL A 178 11.41 -8.71 -27.53
C VAL A 178 11.66 -8.60 -26.02
N PHE A 179 12.78 -8.03 -25.59
CA PHE A 179 13.06 -7.82 -24.17
C PHE A 179 12.18 -6.72 -23.56
N ILE A 180 11.87 -5.68 -24.33
CA ILE A 180 10.91 -4.65 -23.90
C ILE A 180 9.51 -5.22 -23.79
N PHE A 181 8.97 -5.72 -24.90
CA PHE A 181 7.59 -6.20 -24.94
C PHE A 181 7.43 -7.43 -24.05
N GLY A 182 8.44 -8.30 -23.97
CA GLY A 182 8.48 -9.41 -23.04
C GLY A 182 8.53 -8.96 -21.58
N GLY A 183 9.40 -7.99 -21.25
CA GLY A 183 9.48 -7.38 -19.93
C GLY A 183 8.16 -6.72 -19.51
N TRP A 184 7.52 -5.98 -20.40
CA TRP A 184 6.22 -5.35 -20.19
C TRP A 184 5.09 -6.37 -20.05
N ALA A 185 5.04 -7.39 -20.90
CA ALA A 185 4.06 -8.46 -20.79
C ALA A 185 4.19 -9.18 -19.45
N VAL A 186 5.42 -9.46 -19.01
CA VAL A 186 5.72 -10.05 -17.71
C VAL A 186 5.27 -9.12 -16.58
N CYS A 187 5.64 -7.83 -16.60
CA CYS A 187 5.20 -6.84 -15.62
C CYS A 187 3.68 -6.73 -15.53
N THR A 188 2.99 -6.64 -16.68
CA THR A 188 1.52 -6.63 -16.76
C THR A 188 0.93 -7.86 -16.11
N LEU A 189 1.37 -9.04 -16.54
CA LEU A 189 0.84 -10.32 -16.07
C LEU A 189 0.98 -10.42 -14.55
N ILE A 190 2.14 -10.04 -14.03
CA ILE A 190 2.43 -10.02 -12.60
C ILE A 190 1.48 -9.08 -11.85
N VAL A 191 1.30 -7.86 -12.35
CA VAL A 191 0.39 -6.87 -11.75
C VAL A 191 -1.03 -7.42 -11.72
N LEU A 192 -1.51 -8.00 -12.83
CA LEU A 192 -2.84 -8.60 -12.93
C LEU A 192 -3.01 -9.76 -11.94
N LEU A 193 -2.05 -10.67 -11.84
CA LEU A 193 -2.09 -11.79 -10.90
C LEU A 193 -2.11 -11.30 -9.44
N SER A 194 -1.36 -10.25 -9.13
CA SER A 194 -1.32 -9.65 -7.80
C SER A 194 -2.66 -9.04 -7.41
N ILE A 195 -3.27 -8.26 -8.32
CA ILE A 195 -4.59 -7.64 -8.12
C ILE A 195 -5.69 -8.70 -8.01
N LEU A 196 -5.68 -9.71 -8.88
CA LEU A 196 -6.67 -10.78 -8.88
C LEU A 196 -6.70 -11.52 -7.54
N LYS A 197 -5.54 -11.80 -6.95
CA LYS A 197 -5.46 -12.44 -5.63
C LYS A 197 -6.06 -11.56 -4.53
N ILE A 198 -5.81 -10.26 -4.58
CA ILE A 198 -6.36 -9.31 -3.62
C ILE A 198 -7.90 -9.25 -3.73
N LEU A 199 -8.45 -9.31 -4.94
CA LEU A 199 -9.90 -9.28 -5.18
C LEU A 199 -10.61 -10.54 -4.69
N ILE A 200 -10.01 -11.71 -4.94
CA ILE A 200 -10.60 -13.00 -4.56
C ILE A 200 -10.53 -13.20 -3.03
N TYR A 201 -9.51 -12.66 -2.37
CA TYR A 201 -9.25 -12.92 -0.96
C TYR A 201 -10.45 -12.62 -0.04
N PRO A 202 -11.10 -11.43 -0.06
CA PRO A 202 -12.24 -11.15 0.82
C PRO A 202 -13.38 -12.17 0.68
N HIS A 203 -13.69 -12.60 -0.55
CA HIS A 203 -14.79 -13.53 -0.79
C HIS A 203 -14.48 -14.93 -0.26
N TRP A 204 -13.26 -15.41 -0.54
CA TRP A 204 -12.78 -16.68 -0.02
C TRP A 204 -12.70 -16.67 1.52
N HIS A 205 -12.20 -15.57 2.09
CA HIS A 205 -12.05 -15.38 3.52
C HIS A 205 -13.41 -15.32 4.25
N GLU A 206 -14.37 -14.54 3.75
CA GLU A 206 -15.73 -14.47 4.32
C GLU A 206 -16.44 -15.81 4.31
N SER A 207 -16.26 -16.61 3.26
CA SER A 207 -16.84 -17.95 3.17
C SER A 207 -16.33 -18.86 4.30
N ARG A 208 -15.01 -18.85 4.53
CA ARG A 208 -14.36 -19.61 5.61
C ARG A 208 -14.76 -19.11 7.01
N GLN A 209 -14.81 -17.80 7.20
CA GLN A 209 -15.29 -17.22 8.45
C GLN A 209 -16.76 -17.55 8.71
N GLY A 210 -17.61 -17.55 7.67
CA GLY A 210 -19.01 -17.98 7.78
C GLY A 210 -19.13 -19.44 8.21
N GLU A 211 -18.30 -20.32 7.64
CA GLU A 211 -18.21 -21.74 8.03
C GLU A 211 -17.80 -21.88 9.50
N PHE A 212 -16.74 -21.19 9.92
CA PHE A 212 -16.23 -21.21 11.29
C PHE A 212 -17.25 -20.67 12.31
N THR A 213 -17.83 -19.49 12.04
CA THR A 213 -18.80 -18.85 12.95
C THR A 213 -20.10 -19.63 13.05
N ARG A 214 -20.49 -20.38 12.02
CA ARG A 214 -21.62 -21.32 12.09
C ARG A 214 -21.35 -22.47 13.05
N GLU A 215 -20.15 -23.06 13.01
CA GLU A 215 -19.78 -24.11 13.97
C GLU A 215 -19.65 -23.57 15.39
N PHE A 216 -19.10 -22.36 15.54
CA PHE A 216 -19.10 -21.67 16.84
C PHE A 216 -20.52 -21.44 17.37
N GLN A 217 -21.43 -20.97 16.51
CA GLN A 217 -22.84 -20.78 16.87
C GLN A 217 -23.50 -22.07 17.35
N LYS A 218 -23.25 -23.19 16.66
CA LYS A 218 -23.75 -24.49 17.06
C LYS A 218 -23.18 -24.92 18.42
N ALA A 219 -21.87 -24.83 18.60
CA ALA A 219 -21.18 -25.21 19.84
C ALA A 219 -21.68 -24.39 21.05
N MET A 220 -21.88 -23.09 20.87
CA MET A 220 -22.40 -22.19 21.91
C MET A 220 -23.90 -22.36 22.15
N GLY A 221 -24.68 -22.64 21.10
CA GLY A 221 -26.10 -22.93 21.20
C GLY A 221 -26.41 -24.18 22.03
N GLU A 222 -25.59 -25.22 21.92
CA GLU A 222 -25.63 -26.41 22.79
C GLU A 222 -25.40 -26.07 24.28
N LYS A 223 -24.78 -24.92 24.57
CA LYS A 223 -24.55 -24.39 25.92
C LYS A 223 -25.54 -23.30 26.32
N GLY A 224 -26.62 -23.12 25.56
CA GLY A 224 -27.66 -22.14 25.86
C GLY A 224 -27.31 -20.70 25.50
N LEU A 225 -26.20 -20.46 24.79
CA LEU A 225 -25.82 -19.13 24.34
C LEU A 225 -26.15 -18.94 22.85
N ASN A 226 -27.06 -18.02 22.55
CA ASN A 226 -27.37 -17.64 21.18
C ASN A 226 -26.38 -16.59 20.69
N VAL A 227 -25.35 -17.02 19.95
CA VAL A 227 -24.38 -16.11 19.33
C VAL A 227 -24.75 -15.81 17.87
N PRO A 228 -24.45 -14.60 17.37
CA PRO A 228 -24.64 -14.29 15.96
C PRO A 228 -23.69 -15.10 15.08
N ARG A 229 -24.08 -15.32 13.81
CA ARG A 229 -23.22 -15.90 12.78
C ARG A 229 -22.89 -14.84 11.74
N MET A 230 -21.70 -14.93 11.14
CA MET A 230 -21.36 -14.07 10.02
C MET A 230 -22.00 -14.62 8.74
N ASN A 231 -22.85 -13.82 8.09
CA ASN A 231 -23.40 -14.20 6.79
C ASN A 231 -22.39 -13.84 5.70
N ALA A 232 -21.92 -14.82 4.92
CA ALA A 232 -21.14 -14.55 3.71
C ALA A 232 -21.98 -13.69 2.76
N LYS A 233 -21.41 -12.61 2.20
CA LYS A 233 -22.15 -11.79 1.23
C LYS A 233 -22.34 -12.60 -0.07
N SER A 234 -23.52 -12.54 -0.66
CA SER A 234 -23.76 -13.07 -2.01
C SER A 234 -22.94 -12.25 -3.02
N GLY A 235 -22.34 -12.94 -4.00
CA GLY A 235 -21.28 -12.43 -4.86
C GLY A 235 -21.58 -11.14 -5.63
N THR A 236 -20.51 -10.51 -6.13
CA THR A 236 -20.61 -9.40 -7.08
C THR A 236 -21.06 -9.90 -8.45
N ASP A 237 -21.63 -9.00 -9.25
CA ASP A 237 -21.96 -9.27 -10.64
C ASP A 237 -20.67 -9.27 -11.46
N VAL A 238 -20.08 -10.46 -11.62
CA VAL A 238 -18.79 -10.67 -12.30
C VAL A 238 -18.78 -10.09 -13.72
N ALA A 239 -19.92 -10.04 -14.40
CA ALA A 239 -20.00 -9.48 -15.74
C ALA A 239 -19.77 -7.96 -15.76
N ILE A 240 -20.33 -7.24 -14.79
CA ILE A 240 -20.11 -5.79 -14.62
C ILE A 240 -18.65 -5.53 -14.29
N ASP A 241 -18.06 -6.33 -13.39
CA ASP A 241 -16.66 -6.19 -13.00
C ASP A 241 -15.72 -6.41 -14.19
N ILE A 242 -16.00 -7.40 -15.05
CA ILE A 242 -15.22 -7.66 -16.28
C ILE A 242 -15.35 -6.48 -17.27
N ILE A 243 -16.55 -5.98 -17.52
CA ILE A 243 -16.77 -4.86 -18.45
C ILE A 243 -16.01 -3.62 -17.96
N LEU A 244 -16.15 -3.27 -16.68
CA LEU A 244 -15.47 -2.13 -16.10
C LEU A 244 -13.95 -2.32 -16.08
N THR A 245 -13.46 -3.54 -15.89
CA THR A 245 -12.04 -3.88 -16.03
C THR A 245 -11.52 -3.57 -17.42
N ILE A 246 -12.22 -4.04 -18.46
CA ILE A 246 -11.81 -3.82 -19.85
C ILE A 246 -11.83 -2.33 -20.18
N VAL A 247 -12.92 -1.63 -19.84
CA VAL A 247 -13.11 -0.19 -20.15
C VAL A 247 -12.08 0.68 -19.43
N THR A 248 -11.62 0.28 -18.25
CA THR A 248 -10.64 1.04 -17.45
C THR A 248 -9.22 0.50 -17.54
N LEU A 249 -8.96 -0.45 -18.45
CA LEU A 249 -7.65 -1.11 -18.58
C LEU A 249 -7.12 -1.69 -17.25
N GLY A 250 -8.02 -2.19 -16.40
CA GLY A 250 -7.69 -2.78 -15.10
C GLY A 250 -7.61 -1.81 -13.92
N LEU A 251 -7.70 -0.49 -14.13
CA LEU A 251 -7.71 0.50 -13.03
C LEU A 251 -8.92 0.30 -12.10
N PHE A 252 -10.07 -0.10 -12.65
CA PHE A 252 -11.25 -0.42 -11.88
C PHE A 252 -11.02 -1.58 -10.90
N LEU A 253 -10.25 -2.60 -11.29
CA LEU A 253 -9.94 -3.74 -10.42
C LEU A 253 -9.19 -3.31 -9.17
N VAL A 254 -8.28 -2.34 -9.32
CA VAL A 254 -7.51 -1.78 -8.21
C VAL A 254 -8.46 -1.04 -7.25
N PHE A 255 -9.38 -0.22 -7.76
CA PHE A 255 -10.40 0.45 -6.94
C PHE A 255 -11.32 -0.54 -6.22
N LEU A 256 -11.86 -1.51 -6.96
CA LEU A 256 -12.76 -2.54 -6.45
C LEU A 256 -12.10 -3.36 -5.33
N ALA A 257 -10.80 -3.65 -5.46
CA ALA A 257 -10.03 -4.36 -4.46
C ALA A 257 -9.99 -3.61 -3.12
N PHE A 258 -9.84 -2.28 -3.14
CA PHE A 258 -9.88 -1.48 -1.90
C PHE A 258 -11.26 -1.42 -1.29
N ASP A 259 -12.27 -1.14 -2.10
CA ASP A 259 -13.62 -0.95 -1.59
C ASP A 259 -14.14 -2.26 -0.99
N SER A 260 -13.92 -3.38 -1.68
CA SER A 260 -14.23 -4.73 -1.21
C SER A 260 -13.51 -5.06 0.10
N MET A 261 -12.21 -4.80 0.20
CA MET A 261 -11.44 -5.09 1.42
C MET A 261 -11.85 -4.18 2.60
N ASN A 262 -12.05 -2.89 2.36
CA ASN A 262 -12.51 -1.95 3.39
C ASN A 262 -13.92 -2.32 3.89
N ALA A 263 -14.82 -2.71 2.97
CA ALA A 263 -16.16 -3.18 3.31
C ALA A 263 -16.11 -4.47 4.14
N HIS A 264 -15.25 -5.42 3.77
CA HIS A 264 -15.01 -6.65 4.50
C HIS A 264 -14.54 -6.38 5.94
N ILE A 265 -13.47 -5.58 6.10
CA ILE A 265 -12.93 -5.21 7.42
C ILE A 265 -14.01 -4.56 8.29
N LYS A 266 -14.79 -3.63 7.73
CA LYS A 266 -15.85 -2.93 8.47
C LYS A 266 -16.96 -3.89 8.91
N LYS A 267 -17.38 -4.79 8.01
CA LYS A 267 -18.41 -5.80 8.29
C LYS A 267 -17.95 -6.75 9.40
N GLN A 268 -16.74 -7.26 9.29
CA GLN A 268 -16.19 -8.18 10.29
C GLN A 268 -15.97 -7.49 11.63
N TRP A 269 -15.50 -6.23 11.65
CA TRP A 269 -15.33 -5.50 12.91
C TRP A 269 -16.67 -5.29 13.62
N THR A 270 -17.70 -4.93 12.86
CA THR A 270 -19.06 -4.80 13.40
C THR A 270 -19.52 -6.13 14.00
N PHE A 271 -19.34 -7.24 13.29
CA PHE A 271 -19.69 -8.57 13.78
C PHE A 271 -18.94 -8.95 15.07
N GLU A 272 -17.62 -8.73 15.13
CA GLU A 272 -16.81 -9.07 16.30
C GLU A 272 -17.19 -8.25 17.53
N GLN A 273 -17.50 -6.95 17.37
CA GLN A 273 -18.00 -6.13 18.47
C GLN A 273 -19.33 -6.68 19.00
N GLU A 274 -20.26 -7.02 18.12
CA GLU A 274 -21.54 -7.63 18.54
C GLU A 274 -21.33 -8.99 19.22
N LEU A 275 -20.34 -9.76 18.78
CA LEU A 275 -20.01 -11.05 19.38
C LEU A 275 -19.48 -10.89 20.81
N VAL A 276 -18.58 -9.94 21.04
CA VAL A 276 -18.04 -9.63 22.38
C VAL A 276 -19.15 -9.19 23.33
N GLU A 277 -20.04 -8.29 22.89
CA GLU A 277 -21.18 -7.83 23.70
C GLU A 277 -22.09 -8.98 24.15
N VAL A 278 -22.30 -9.98 23.29
CA VAL A 278 -23.10 -11.18 23.60
C VAL A 278 -22.36 -12.12 24.56
N LEU A 279 -21.06 -12.31 24.36
CA LEU A 279 -20.25 -13.19 25.21
C LEU A 279 -20.11 -12.66 26.64
N GLU A 280 -20.05 -11.33 26.80
CA GLU A 280 -20.05 -10.63 28.09
C GLU A 280 -21.44 -10.54 28.74
N GLY A 281 -22.50 -11.00 28.07
CA GLY A 281 -23.88 -10.91 28.55
C GLY A 281 -24.47 -9.49 28.56
N LYS A 282 -23.79 -8.52 27.93
CA LYS A 282 -24.25 -7.12 27.81
C LYS A 282 -25.38 -6.98 26.80
N ARG A 283 -25.54 -7.95 25.89
CA ARG A 283 -26.59 -7.94 24.86
C ARG A 283 -27.23 -9.33 24.72
N THR A 284 -28.54 -9.40 24.88
CA THR A 284 -29.32 -10.57 24.47
C THR A 284 -29.62 -10.46 22.98
N VAL A 285 -29.31 -11.52 22.21
CA VAL A 285 -29.65 -11.58 20.79
C VAL A 285 -31.17 -11.73 20.68
N VAL A 286 -31.87 -10.59 20.61
CA VAL A 286 -33.30 -10.56 20.29
C VAL A 286 -33.44 -11.10 18.86
N LYS A 287 -34.17 -12.22 18.70
CA LYS A 287 -34.56 -12.71 17.37
C LYS A 287 -35.25 -11.56 16.64
N GLU A 288 -34.70 -11.17 15.50
CA GLU A 288 -35.34 -10.20 14.59
C GLU A 288 -36.70 -10.76 14.14
N ASP A 289 -37.75 -10.36 14.83
CA ASP A 289 -39.09 -10.36 14.25
C ASP A 289 -39.20 -9.07 13.43
N LYS A 290 -39.08 -9.21 12.11
CA LYS A 290 -38.71 -8.15 11.14
C LYS A 290 -39.68 -6.95 11.04
N GLY A 291 -40.76 -6.89 11.84
CA GLY A 291 -41.79 -5.85 11.72
C GLY A 291 -41.88 -4.85 12.87
N MET A 292 -41.59 -5.23 14.11
CA MET A 292 -42.19 -4.52 15.26
C MET A 292 -41.19 -3.92 16.28
N VAL A 293 -39.94 -4.40 16.31
CA VAL A 293 -38.99 -4.03 17.39
C VAL A 293 -38.27 -2.70 17.12
N ARG A 294 -38.22 -2.22 15.87
CA ARG A 294 -37.54 -0.96 15.52
C ARG A 294 -38.17 0.27 16.18
N SER A 295 -39.48 0.28 16.45
CA SER A 295 -40.17 1.46 17.01
C SER A 295 -40.12 1.55 18.55
N LEU A 296 -39.96 0.42 19.25
CA LEU A 296 -39.90 0.36 20.71
C LEU A 296 -38.47 0.50 21.24
N PHE A 297 -37.47 -0.02 20.53
CA PHE A 297 -36.06 0.11 20.91
C PHE A 297 -35.52 1.56 20.75
N ASP A 298 -36.07 2.34 19.81
CA ASP A 298 -35.71 3.75 19.63
C ASP A 298 -36.31 4.69 20.70
N ARG A 299 -37.25 4.23 21.53
CA ARG A 299 -37.97 5.07 22.51
C ARG A 299 -37.57 4.91 23.98
N VAL A 300 -36.95 3.79 24.38
CA VAL A 300 -36.82 3.45 25.82
C VAL A 300 -35.38 3.37 26.32
N MET A 301 -34.38 3.24 25.43
CA MET A 301 -32.97 3.23 25.84
C MET A 301 -32.27 4.51 25.37
N PRO A 302 -31.45 5.18 26.22
CA PRO A 302 -30.53 6.20 25.74
C PRO A 302 -29.66 5.53 24.68
N SER A 303 -29.73 6.08 23.47
CA SER A 303 -29.22 5.43 22.29
C SER A 303 -27.74 5.03 22.47
N PRO A 304 -27.33 3.79 22.13
CA PRO A 304 -25.93 3.40 22.00
C PRO A 304 -25.16 4.21 20.94
N ARG A 305 -25.79 5.23 20.33
CA ARG A 305 -25.18 6.26 19.48
C ARG A 305 -24.02 7.00 20.12
N VAL A 306 -23.90 7.11 21.45
CA VAL A 306 -22.79 7.85 22.07
C VAL A 306 -21.48 7.07 21.97
N VAL A 307 -21.48 5.74 22.19
CA VAL A 307 -20.29 4.90 21.97
C VAL A 307 -20.10 4.55 20.48
N ARG A 308 -21.20 4.39 19.72
CA ARG A 308 -21.13 4.11 18.27
C ARG A 308 -20.62 5.27 17.41
N ARG A 309 -20.81 6.54 17.81
CA ARG A 309 -20.36 7.70 17.00
C ARG A 309 -18.88 7.97 17.15
N ASP A 310 -18.33 7.85 18.35
CA ASP A 310 -16.92 8.22 18.56
C ASP A 310 -15.94 7.13 18.10
N VAL A 311 -16.38 5.86 18.08
CA VAL A 311 -15.53 4.72 17.66
C VAL A 311 -15.52 4.52 16.14
N VAL A 312 -16.59 4.89 15.42
CA VAL A 312 -16.78 4.53 13.99
C VAL A 312 -16.66 5.71 13.02
N SER A 313 -16.75 6.96 13.48
CA SER A 313 -16.47 8.13 12.63
C SER A 313 -15.24 8.92 13.09
N CYS A 314 -14.08 8.26 13.16
CA CYS A 314 -12.82 9.01 13.17
C CYS A 314 -12.58 9.56 11.76
N ARG A 315 -13.29 10.67 11.44
CA ARG A 315 -13.01 11.49 10.27
C ARG A 315 -11.52 11.81 10.30
N MET A 316 -10.85 11.51 9.19
CA MET A 316 -9.42 11.77 9.08
C MET A 316 -9.16 13.27 9.33
N PRO A 317 -8.25 13.64 10.26
CA PRO A 317 -7.91 15.02 10.52
C PRO A 317 -7.49 15.74 9.23
N SER A 318 -7.90 17.01 9.07
CA SER A 318 -7.60 17.78 7.85
C SER A 318 -6.09 17.90 7.58
N GLY A 319 -5.25 17.91 8.62
CA GLY A 319 -3.80 17.91 8.45
C GLY A 319 -3.26 16.65 7.75
N LEU A 320 -3.95 15.50 7.84
CA LEU A 320 -3.58 14.30 7.09
C LEU A 320 -3.98 14.39 5.61
N LEU A 321 -5.06 15.11 5.27
CA LEU A 321 -5.39 15.41 3.88
C LEU A 321 -4.32 16.31 3.23
N ILE A 322 -3.77 17.26 3.99
CA ILE A 322 -2.65 18.09 3.54
C ILE A 322 -1.41 17.22 3.26
N ALA A 323 -1.11 16.26 4.15
CA ALA A 323 0.00 15.33 3.94
C ALA A 323 -0.22 14.43 2.71
N GLU A 324 -1.44 13.91 2.49
CA GLU A 324 -1.78 13.15 1.28
C GLU A 324 -1.59 13.98 0.01
N LEU A 325 -2.08 15.23 0.00
CA LEU A 325 -1.93 16.14 -1.14
C LEU A 325 -0.46 16.47 -1.40
N PHE A 326 0.31 16.78 -0.36
CA PHE A 326 1.75 17.01 -0.47
C PHE A 326 2.44 15.82 -1.14
N PHE A 327 2.17 14.60 -0.68
CA PHE A 327 2.78 13.41 -1.26
C PHE A 327 2.35 13.13 -2.69
N LEU A 328 1.11 13.43 -3.08
CA LEU A 328 0.69 13.37 -4.48
C LEU A 328 1.51 14.32 -5.36
N VAL A 329 1.73 15.56 -4.91
CA VAL A 329 2.57 16.52 -5.63
C VAL A 329 4.01 16.03 -5.73
N VAL A 330 4.60 15.55 -4.62
CA VAL A 330 5.96 15.02 -4.62
C VAL A 330 6.09 13.79 -5.53
N CYS A 331 5.09 12.92 -5.55
CA CYS A 331 5.03 11.78 -6.44
C CYS A 331 5.07 12.22 -7.92
N ALA A 332 4.22 13.19 -8.29
CA ALA A 332 4.21 13.76 -9.64
C ALA A 332 5.55 14.39 -10.03
N VAL A 333 6.17 15.13 -9.11
CA VAL A 333 7.48 15.77 -9.33
C VAL A 333 8.58 14.74 -9.56
N ASN A 334 8.62 13.65 -8.78
CA ASN A 334 9.60 12.57 -9.00
C ASN A 334 9.38 11.88 -10.36
N MET A 335 8.13 11.70 -10.79
CA MET A 335 7.82 11.15 -12.12
C MET A 335 8.30 12.08 -13.24
N LEU A 336 8.04 13.38 -13.13
CA LEU A 336 8.54 14.39 -14.08
C LEU A 336 10.07 14.45 -14.11
N ARG A 337 10.74 14.27 -12.96
CA ARG A 337 12.21 14.21 -12.90
C ARG A 337 12.78 12.96 -13.55
N LEU A 338 12.14 11.80 -13.35
CA LEU A 338 12.51 10.56 -14.07
C LEU A 338 12.35 10.73 -15.58
N PHE A 339 11.27 11.39 -15.99
CA PHE A 339 11.05 11.73 -17.39
C PHE A 339 12.11 12.69 -17.93
N GLY A 340 12.44 13.76 -17.20
CA GLY A 340 13.51 14.69 -17.57
C GLY A 340 14.88 14.01 -17.68
N ILE A 341 15.19 13.07 -16.78
CA ILE A 341 16.40 12.23 -16.90
C ILE A 341 16.37 11.45 -18.20
N ALA A 342 15.26 10.79 -18.53
CA ALA A 342 15.17 10.02 -19.77
C ALA A 342 15.33 10.88 -21.01
N CYS A 343 14.73 12.08 -21.03
CA CYS A 343 14.90 13.05 -22.11
C CYS A 343 16.35 13.52 -22.24
N ASP A 344 17.02 13.85 -21.14
CA ASP A 344 18.43 14.26 -21.18
C ASP A 344 19.35 13.14 -21.68
N ILE A 345 19.07 11.88 -21.32
CA ILE A 345 19.82 10.72 -21.81
C ILE A 345 19.57 10.54 -23.31
N TYR A 346 18.34 10.77 -23.78
CA TYR A 346 17.97 10.67 -25.19
C TYR A 346 18.63 11.78 -26.05
N ASP A 347 18.72 13.00 -25.52
CA ASP A 347 19.26 14.19 -26.20
C ASP A 347 20.80 14.22 -26.26
N ARG A 348 21.49 13.30 -25.55
CA ARG A 348 22.97 13.21 -25.52
C ARG A 348 23.48 11.81 -25.91
N PRO A 349 23.39 11.45 -27.19
CA PRO A 349 23.71 10.10 -27.65
C PRO A 349 25.20 9.73 -27.61
N ASP A 350 26.05 10.73 -27.81
CA ASP A 350 27.51 10.68 -27.78
C ASP A 350 28.06 10.41 -26.36
N TYR A 351 27.25 10.62 -25.32
CA TYR A 351 27.63 10.53 -23.90
C TYR A 351 27.82 9.10 -23.37
N TYR A 352 27.30 8.09 -24.08
CA TYR A 352 27.37 6.68 -23.69
C TYR A 352 28.30 5.85 -24.58
N SER A 353 29.07 6.52 -25.45
CA SER A 353 30.10 5.92 -26.28
C SER A 353 31.38 5.64 -25.50
N ILE A 354 31.35 4.65 -24.60
CA ILE A 354 32.54 4.19 -23.87
C ILE A 354 33.28 3.15 -24.74
N PRO A 355 34.48 3.45 -25.28
CA PRO A 355 35.28 2.46 -26.01
C PRO A 355 35.72 1.33 -25.07
N LEU A 356 35.64 0.09 -25.57
CA LEU A 356 35.84 -1.15 -24.81
C LEU A 356 37.28 -1.32 -24.27
N ASP A 357 38.22 -0.58 -24.84
CA ASP A 357 39.66 -0.71 -24.69
C ASP A 357 40.20 0.10 -23.48
N GLY A 358 39.35 0.90 -22.83
CA GLY A 358 39.68 1.64 -21.61
C GLY A 358 38.63 1.40 -20.53
N PHE A 359 38.87 0.43 -19.65
CA PHE A 359 37.90 -0.04 -18.64
C PHE A 359 37.40 1.03 -17.66
N PHE A 360 37.98 2.23 -17.67
CA PHE A 360 37.40 3.46 -17.13
C PHE A 360 37.93 4.64 -17.96
N PRO A 361 37.13 5.30 -18.84
CA PRO A 361 37.56 6.58 -19.37
C PRO A 361 37.71 7.55 -18.19
N ALA A 362 38.85 8.22 -18.12
CA ALA A 362 39.20 9.16 -17.05
C ALA A 362 38.39 10.48 -17.13
N ASP A 363 37.36 10.50 -17.96
CA ASP A 363 36.67 11.70 -18.41
C ASP A 363 35.36 11.92 -17.65
N MET A 364 34.95 13.18 -17.58
CA MET A 364 33.84 13.72 -16.80
C MET A 364 32.49 12.98 -17.03
N ASP A 365 32.38 12.25 -18.14
CA ASP A 365 31.17 11.60 -18.64
C ASP A 365 30.78 10.33 -17.86
N PHE A 366 31.74 9.56 -17.33
CA PHE A 366 31.42 8.39 -16.49
C PHE A 366 30.77 8.82 -15.17
N TYR A 367 31.28 9.88 -14.56
CA TYR A 367 30.74 10.38 -13.30
C TYR A 367 29.33 10.95 -13.48
N ASP A 368 29.06 11.70 -14.54
CA ASP A 368 27.70 12.21 -14.82
C ASP A 368 26.72 11.06 -15.13
N ALA A 369 27.12 10.06 -15.93
CA ALA A 369 26.30 8.88 -16.21
C ALA A 369 25.96 8.08 -14.93
N MET A 370 26.96 7.77 -14.10
CA MET A 370 26.75 7.07 -12.82
C MET A 370 25.85 7.87 -11.89
N ALA A 371 26.00 9.19 -11.90
CA ALA A 371 25.27 10.04 -11.01
C ALA A 371 23.78 10.16 -11.47
N ARG A 372 23.48 10.22 -12.77
CA ARG A 372 22.09 10.12 -13.31
C ARG A 372 21.39 8.83 -12.87
N VAL A 373 22.12 7.72 -12.84
CA VAL A 373 21.62 6.42 -12.40
C VAL A 373 21.26 6.42 -10.94
N LEU A 374 22.17 6.93 -10.10
CA LEU A 374 21.93 7.06 -8.67
C LEU A 374 20.67 7.90 -8.44
N MET A 375 20.46 8.95 -9.22
CA MET A 375 19.24 9.76 -9.14
C MET A 375 17.99 9.02 -9.58
N THR A 376 18.03 8.27 -10.69
CA THR A 376 16.92 7.39 -11.11
C THR A 376 16.56 6.41 -9.98
N PHE A 377 17.56 5.76 -9.39
CA PHE A 377 17.36 4.86 -8.25
C PHE A 377 16.74 5.59 -7.05
N PHE A 378 17.24 6.78 -6.70
CA PHE A 378 16.72 7.56 -5.58
C PHE A 378 15.30 8.07 -5.80
N TYR A 379 14.95 8.50 -7.01
CA TYR A 379 13.58 8.91 -7.34
C TYR A 379 12.62 7.74 -7.32
N ILE A 380 13.02 6.57 -7.84
CA ILE A 380 12.26 5.32 -7.74
C ILE A 380 12.06 4.93 -6.27
N LEU A 381 13.12 4.95 -5.46
CA LEU A 381 13.05 4.63 -4.04
C LEU A 381 12.09 5.61 -3.32
N ASN A 382 12.18 6.90 -3.62
CA ASN A 382 11.30 7.92 -3.05
C ASN A 382 9.83 7.67 -3.44
N LEU A 383 9.56 7.35 -4.71
CA LEU A 383 8.22 6.99 -5.18
C LEU A 383 7.64 5.80 -4.38
N VAL A 384 8.42 4.73 -4.21
CA VAL A 384 7.99 3.56 -3.42
C VAL A 384 7.72 3.93 -1.97
N LEU A 385 8.58 4.74 -1.35
CA LEU A 385 8.39 5.21 0.03
C LEU A 385 7.13 6.08 0.16
N ILE A 386 6.87 6.95 -0.81
CA ILE A 386 5.69 7.81 -0.85
C ILE A 386 4.41 6.98 -0.97
N VAL A 387 4.36 6.02 -1.91
CA VAL A 387 3.23 5.09 -2.05
C VAL A 387 2.97 4.35 -0.74
N TYR A 388 4.02 3.87 -0.08
CA TYR A 388 3.92 3.18 1.19
C TYR A 388 3.39 4.06 2.33
N SER A 389 3.83 5.31 2.38
CA SER A 389 3.36 6.33 3.33
C SER A 389 1.91 6.70 3.07
N MET A 390 1.53 6.98 1.83
CA MET A 390 0.17 7.34 1.42
C MET A 390 -0.83 6.23 1.70
N ALA A 391 -0.49 4.97 1.39
CA ALA A 391 -1.33 3.84 1.77
C ALA A 391 -1.51 3.79 3.30
N GLY A 392 -0.46 4.13 4.06
CA GLY A 392 -0.44 4.10 5.52
C GLY A 392 -1.16 5.26 6.22
N ILE A 393 -1.28 6.46 5.63
CA ILE A 393 -1.90 7.62 6.29
C ILE A 393 -3.26 7.30 6.95
N PRO A 394 -4.24 6.71 6.24
CA PRO A 394 -5.56 6.41 6.81
C PRO A 394 -5.56 5.26 7.84
N SER A 395 -4.44 4.57 8.02
CA SER A 395 -4.39 3.26 8.68
C SER A 395 -4.51 3.26 10.21
N ARG A 396 -4.52 4.43 10.88
CA ARG A 396 -4.41 4.62 12.35
C ARG A 396 -3.26 3.89 13.05
N LYS A 397 -2.47 3.06 12.35
CA LYS A 397 -1.28 2.40 12.87
C LYS A 397 -0.29 3.48 13.36
N PRO A 398 0.19 3.40 14.61
CA PRO A 398 1.21 4.34 15.10
C PRO A 398 2.52 4.32 14.31
N ALA A 399 2.77 3.28 13.50
CA ALA A 399 3.93 3.26 12.61
C ALA A 399 3.73 4.12 11.34
N ALA A 400 2.49 4.46 10.97
CA ALA A 400 2.20 5.17 9.73
C ALA A 400 2.69 6.61 9.72
N TRP A 401 2.50 7.35 10.82
CA TRP A 401 2.99 8.74 10.91
C TRP A 401 4.52 8.81 10.83
N LYS A 402 5.23 7.80 11.35
CA LYS A 402 6.69 7.69 11.21
C LYS A 402 7.09 7.51 9.76
N LYS A 403 6.39 6.65 9.01
CA LYS A 403 6.64 6.48 7.57
C LYS A 403 6.48 7.79 6.81
N VAL A 404 5.40 8.54 7.09
CA VAL A 404 5.18 9.90 6.54
C VAL A 404 6.38 10.80 6.86
N THR A 405 6.79 10.85 8.13
CA THR A 405 7.92 11.69 8.58
C THR A 405 9.23 11.29 7.88
N PHE A 406 9.53 9.99 7.80
CA PHE A 406 10.71 9.48 7.10
C PHE A 406 10.67 9.80 5.61
N SER A 407 9.52 9.64 4.93
CA SER A 407 9.36 10.03 3.53
C SER A 407 9.61 11.52 3.32
N CYS A 408 9.17 12.40 4.23
CA CYS A 408 9.48 13.83 4.18
C CYS A 408 10.98 14.10 4.35
N ILE A 409 11.64 13.44 5.31
CA ILE A 409 13.10 13.57 5.53
C ILE A 409 13.87 13.08 4.30
N THR A 410 13.53 11.91 3.76
CA THR A 410 14.14 11.36 2.55
C THR A 410 13.94 12.29 1.36
N PHE A 411 12.72 12.80 1.14
CA PHE A 411 12.46 13.75 0.07
C PHE A 411 13.29 15.04 0.20
N ALA A 412 13.41 15.59 1.40
CA ALA A 412 14.24 16.77 1.65
C ALA A 412 15.71 16.48 1.39
N ALA A 413 16.24 15.36 1.90
CA ALA A 413 17.63 14.95 1.67
C ALA A 413 17.93 14.73 0.18
N LEU A 414 17.04 14.03 -0.54
CA LEU A 414 17.21 13.80 -1.98
C LEU A 414 17.10 15.08 -2.80
N SER A 415 16.28 16.05 -2.37
CA SER A 415 16.23 17.36 -3.03
C SER A 415 17.52 18.15 -2.86
N VAL A 416 18.17 18.06 -1.69
CA VAL A 416 19.48 18.67 -1.44
C VAL A 416 20.55 17.97 -2.27
N LEU A 417 20.60 16.64 -2.22
CA LEU A 417 21.58 15.86 -2.99
C LEU A 417 21.45 16.13 -4.49
N GLY A 418 20.23 16.16 -5.02
CA GLY A 418 19.97 16.49 -6.42
C GLY A 418 20.51 17.88 -6.82
N ALA A 419 20.34 18.89 -5.95
CA ALA A 419 20.80 20.25 -6.23
C ALA A 419 22.34 20.41 -6.17
N PHE A 420 23.04 19.61 -5.37
CA PHE A 420 24.50 19.71 -5.22
C PHE A 420 25.29 18.80 -6.15
N ALA A 421 24.75 17.63 -6.47
CA ALA A 421 25.51 16.60 -7.16
C ALA A 421 25.49 16.74 -8.70
N PHE A 422 24.73 17.69 -9.27
CA PHE A 422 24.45 17.69 -10.71
C PHE A 422 24.38 19.08 -11.34
N SER A 423 25.08 19.28 -12.47
CA SER A 423 24.79 20.38 -13.39
C SER A 423 23.43 20.09 -14.02
N SER A 424 22.45 20.95 -13.76
CA SER A 424 21.05 20.76 -14.16
C SER A 424 20.93 20.50 -15.66
N GLY A 425 20.70 19.24 -16.06
CA GLY A 425 20.41 18.91 -17.45
C GLY A 425 19.17 19.63 -17.94
N LYS A 426 19.12 19.91 -19.25
CA LYS A 426 18.14 20.81 -19.88
C LYS A 426 16.72 20.47 -19.45
N TYR A 427 16.34 19.19 -19.51
CA TYR A 427 14.97 18.75 -19.21
C TYR A 427 14.73 18.51 -17.72
N ILE A 428 15.74 18.03 -16.96
CA ILE A 428 15.62 17.86 -15.50
C ILE A 428 15.34 19.21 -14.82
N SER A 429 16.07 20.25 -15.22
CA SER A 429 15.96 21.60 -14.65
C SER A 429 14.55 22.19 -14.75
N MET A 430 13.77 21.81 -15.78
CA MET A 430 12.39 22.27 -15.98
C MET A 430 11.43 21.79 -14.88
N PHE A 431 11.79 20.71 -14.19
CA PHE A 431 10.96 20.06 -13.17
C PHE A 431 11.57 20.13 -11.76
N GLU A 432 12.62 20.93 -11.58
CA GLU A 432 13.24 21.11 -10.27
C GLU A 432 12.43 22.04 -9.38
N ILE A 433 11.89 21.48 -8.28
CA ILE A 433 11.54 22.26 -7.11
C ILE A 433 12.85 22.58 -6.38
N GLY A 434 13.14 23.87 -6.24
CA GLY A 434 14.33 24.34 -5.53
C GLY A 434 14.43 23.69 -4.13
N PRO A 435 15.64 23.27 -3.70
CA PRO A 435 15.82 22.49 -2.48
C PRO A 435 15.25 23.19 -1.25
N ALA A 436 15.34 24.53 -1.19
CA ALA A 436 14.79 25.32 -0.09
C ALA A 436 13.26 25.15 0.05
N VAL A 437 12.54 25.15 -1.08
CA VAL A 437 11.08 24.96 -1.12
C VAL A 437 10.74 23.53 -0.71
N SER A 438 11.44 22.53 -1.24
CA SER A 438 11.25 21.12 -0.88
C SER A 438 11.44 20.87 0.62
N ILE A 439 12.51 21.44 1.19
CA ILE A 439 12.80 21.37 2.64
C ILE A 439 11.70 22.06 3.43
N ALA A 440 11.30 23.27 3.04
CA ALA A 440 10.27 24.03 3.74
C ALA A 440 8.93 23.27 3.78
N LEU A 441 8.50 22.69 2.65
CA LEU A 441 7.28 21.90 2.57
C LEU A 441 7.39 20.61 3.41
N ALA A 442 8.51 19.90 3.34
CA ALA A 442 8.75 18.70 4.14
C ALA A 442 8.70 19.01 5.65
N ILE A 443 9.36 20.09 6.09
CA ILE A 443 9.34 20.56 7.48
C ILE A 443 7.93 20.96 7.90
N ALA A 444 7.16 21.63 7.03
CA ALA A 444 5.78 22.01 7.32
C ALA A 444 4.90 20.77 7.57
N VAL A 445 5.00 19.74 6.72
CA VAL A 445 4.26 18.48 6.91
C VAL A 445 4.71 17.77 8.18
N ILE A 446 6.01 17.64 8.43
CA ILE A 446 6.54 17.05 9.68
C ILE A 446 6.02 17.82 10.90
N GLY A 447 6.01 19.15 10.84
CA GLY A 447 5.48 20.02 11.89
C GLY A 447 4.00 19.77 12.14
N VAL A 448 3.18 19.69 11.08
CA VAL A 448 1.76 19.35 11.19
C VAL A 448 1.57 17.98 11.86
N MET A 449 2.35 16.97 11.46
CA MET A 449 2.27 15.61 12.03
C MET A 449 2.66 15.57 13.51
N LEU A 450 3.67 16.35 13.92
CA LEU A 450 4.21 16.36 15.30
C LEU A 450 3.40 17.23 16.26
N PHE A 451 2.98 18.42 15.83
CA PHE A 451 2.38 19.42 16.71
C PHE A 451 0.86 19.37 16.73
N SER A 452 0.21 18.81 15.71
CA SER A 452 -1.26 18.66 15.72
C SER A 452 -1.70 17.66 16.78
N SER A 453 -2.49 18.14 17.75
CA SER A 453 -3.09 17.30 18.77
C SER A 453 -4.11 16.31 18.19
N GLU A 454 -4.81 16.70 17.12
CA GLU A 454 -5.77 15.83 16.42
C GLU A 454 -5.09 14.66 15.73
N ILE A 455 -3.95 14.90 15.06
CA ILE A 455 -3.19 13.84 14.39
C ILE A 455 -2.58 12.88 15.42
N ARG A 456 -2.00 13.41 16.50
CA ARG A 456 -1.47 12.57 17.57
C ARG A 456 -2.57 11.73 18.21
N LYS A 457 -3.74 12.30 18.49
CA LYS A 457 -4.94 11.56 18.96
C LYS A 457 -5.36 10.47 17.95
N PHE A 458 -5.34 10.78 16.65
CA PHE A 458 -5.75 9.85 15.61
C PHE A 458 -4.89 8.58 15.58
N TYR A 459 -3.58 8.72 15.76
CA TYR A 459 -2.59 7.62 15.77
C TYR A 459 -2.28 7.06 17.17
N THR A 460 -2.84 7.63 18.23
CA THR A 460 -2.72 7.06 19.59
C THR A 460 -3.71 5.90 19.70
N PRO A 461 -3.27 4.74 20.22
CA PRO A 461 -4.14 3.63 20.58
C PRO A 461 -5.39 4.04 21.35
N PHE A 462 -6.50 3.35 21.11
CA PHE A 462 -7.73 3.60 21.88
C PHE A 462 -7.51 3.25 23.35
N GLY A 463 -7.89 4.16 24.25
CA GLY A 463 -7.71 3.99 25.70
C GLY A 463 -6.34 4.39 26.23
N GLU A 464 -5.39 4.76 25.37
CA GLU A 464 -4.09 5.29 25.80
C GLU A 464 -4.10 6.82 25.85
N GLU A 465 -3.34 7.36 26.81
CA GLU A 465 -3.08 8.80 26.87
C GLU A 465 -2.15 9.22 25.73
N VAL A 466 -2.46 10.36 25.12
CA VAL A 466 -1.67 10.90 24.00
C VAL A 466 -0.28 11.32 24.51
N PRO A 467 0.81 10.69 24.04
CA PRO A 467 2.14 11.05 24.54
C PRO A 467 2.50 12.50 24.20
N PRO A 468 3.32 13.17 25.03
CA PRO A 468 3.78 14.53 24.76
C PRO A 468 4.62 14.57 23.47
N THR A 469 4.64 15.73 22.80
CA THR A 469 5.32 15.90 21.51
C THR A 469 6.81 15.53 21.55
N SER A 470 7.48 15.70 22.69
CA SER A 470 8.88 15.28 22.88
C SER A 470 9.09 13.78 22.70
N VAL A 471 8.14 12.95 23.15
CA VAL A 471 8.20 11.48 22.98
C VAL A 471 7.98 11.11 21.52
N TRP A 472 7.06 11.80 20.84
CA TRP A 472 6.87 11.65 19.39
C TRP A 472 8.16 12.00 18.64
N ALA A 473 8.73 13.18 18.86
CA ALA A 473 9.97 13.61 18.24
C ALA A 473 11.12 12.62 18.50
N LYS A 474 11.30 12.15 19.74
CA LYS A 474 12.32 11.14 20.08
C LYS A 474 12.10 9.83 19.32
N SER A 475 10.85 9.40 19.15
CA SER A 475 10.53 8.14 18.49
C SER A 475 10.84 8.11 16.98
N ILE A 476 11.04 9.28 16.34
CA ILE A 476 11.58 9.38 14.98
C ILE A 476 12.98 8.78 14.95
N ILE A 477 13.78 9.01 16.00
CA ILE A 477 15.18 8.56 16.10
C ILE A 477 15.25 7.17 16.75
N THR A 478 14.51 6.94 17.84
CA THR A 478 14.66 5.73 18.68
C THR A 478 13.75 4.56 18.28
N GLY A 479 12.87 4.73 17.28
CA GLY A 479 12.13 3.64 16.66
C GLY A 479 10.84 3.16 17.36
N GLY A 480 10.64 3.43 18.65
CA GLY A 480 9.44 3.05 19.42
C GLY A 480 8.63 4.26 19.91
N LEU A 481 7.35 4.35 19.52
CA LEU A 481 6.41 5.34 20.11
C LEU A 481 5.52 4.68 21.18
N PHE A 482 5.05 3.47 20.87
CA PHE A 482 4.34 2.58 21.78
C PHE A 482 5.14 1.28 21.85
N ASP A 483 5.20 0.67 23.03
CA ASP A 483 6.15 -0.41 23.32
C ASP A 483 5.87 -1.64 22.45
N ARG A 484 6.92 -2.30 21.96
CA ARG A 484 6.79 -3.34 20.92
C ARG A 484 6.26 -4.67 21.46
N LYS A 485 6.08 -4.78 22.78
CA LYS A 485 5.64 -5.98 23.50
C LYS A 485 4.22 -6.44 23.16
N ASP A 486 3.43 -5.60 22.50
CA ASP A 486 2.04 -5.90 22.13
C ASP A 486 1.88 -6.68 20.81
N ARG A 487 2.98 -7.11 20.15
CA ARG A 487 2.93 -7.79 18.85
C ARG A 487 3.21 -9.29 18.89
N ASP A 488 3.80 -9.81 19.97
CA ASP A 488 4.15 -11.22 20.06
C ASP A 488 2.92 -12.11 20.27
#